data_AF-A0A7S0S0J7-F1
#
_entry.id   AF-A0A7S0S0J7-F1
#
_cell.length_a   1.000
_cell.length_b   1.000
_cell.length_c   1.000
_cell.angle_alpha   90.00
_cell.angle_beta   90.00
_cell.angle_gamma   90.00
#
_symmetry.space_group_name_H-M   'P 1'
#
loop_
_entity.id
_entity.type
_entity.pdbx_description
1 polymer ?
#
loop_
_entity_poly.entity_id
_entity_poly.type
_entity_poly.pdbx_seq_one_letter_code
_entity_poly.pdbx_strand_id
1 'polypeptide(L)'
;DAANRLTHLIKSLGKASHQALEPVSKEWVPLLLAYAAAGKSGDSSTDEGDGVTSSVISRVGGKAYRTVLQEWLAFLSGCKGARGLYKAGELQVAVASQADSDEPGVQAAALRCLAAFKVKALGQHLERMLRLTDNKTLREELASFPLAPGAEGGVSGEHRPVLLPLMARV
;
A
#
# COMPACT_ATOMS: atom_id res chain seq x y z
N ASP A 1 -12.53 17.02 -13.65
CA ASP A 1 -11.35 16.63 -12.87
C ASP A 1 -10.89 15.22 -13.25
N ALA A 2 -9.60 15.00 -13.49
CA ALA A 2 -9.06 13.73 -13.99
C ALA A 2 -8.92 12.66 -12.90
N ALA A 3 -8.54 13.06 -11.68
CA ALA A 3 -8.41 12.16 -10.54
C ALA A 3 -9.75 11.53 -10.16
N ASN A 4 -10.83 12.32 -10.12
CA ASN A 4 -12.18 11.81 -9.86
C ASN A 4 -12.62 10.76 -10.89
N ARG A 5 -12.35 10.99 -12.19
CA ARG A 5 -12.68 10.02 -13.25
C ARG A 5 -11.93 8.71 -13.05
N LEU A 6 -10.63 8.78 -12.74
CA LEU A 6 -9.81 7.60 -12.47
C LEU A 6 -10.32 6.84 -11.24
N THR A 7 -10.65 7.52 -10.15
CA THR A 7 -11.28 6.92 -8.97
C THR A 7 -12.56 6.15 -9.33
N HIS A 8 -13.45 6.74 -10.15
CA HIS A 8 -14.66 6.05 -10.59
C HIS A 8 -14.38 4.81 -11.44
N LEU A 9 -13.35 4.86 -12.31
CA LEU A 9 -12.93 3.71 -13.11
C LEU A 9 -12.39 2.58 -12.21
N ILE A 10 -11.53 2.88 -11.25
CA ILE A 10 -10.99 1.90 -10.30
C ILE A 10 -12.10 1.27 -9.47
N LYS A 11 -13.03 2.09 -8.95
CA LYS A 11 -14.21 1.58 -8.22
C LYS A 11 -15.09 0.69 -9.08
N SER A 12 -15.25 1.00 -10.35
CA SER A 12 -16.01 0.19 -11.29
C SER A 12 -15.28 -1.12 -11.59
N LEU A 13 -13.96 -1.09 -11.74
CA LEU A 13 -13.10 -2.25 -11.91
C LEU A 13 -13.21 -3.20 -10.70
N GLY A 14 -13.25 -2.66 -9.48
CA GLY A 14 -13.42 -3.44 -8.25
C GLY A 14 -14.77 -4.14 -8.09
N LYS A 15 -15.77 -3.82 -8.92
CA LYS A 15 -17.05 -4.54 -8.98
C LYS A 15 -17.00 -5.75 -9.90
N ALA A 16 -16.00 -5.86 -10.77
CA ALA A 16 -15.82 -7.01 -11.65
C ALA A 16 -15.38 -8.24 -10.86
N SER A 17 -15.71 -9.43 -11.36
CA SER A 17 -15.27 -10.67 -10.72
C SER A 17 -13.75 -10.84 -10.87
N HIS A 18 -13.09 -11.41 -9.86
CA HIS A 18 -11.65 -11.70 -9.95
C HIS A 18 -11.29 -12.57 -11.17
N GLN A 19 -12.16 -13.50 -11.56
CA GLN A 19 -12.00 -14.37 -12.73
C GLN A 19 -11.95 -13.58 -14.05
N ALA A 20 -12.64 -12.44 -14.13
CA ALA A 20 -12.59 -11.55 -15.29
C ALA A 20 -11.35 -10.65 -15.28
N LEU A 21 -10.86 -10.29 -14.08
CA LEU A 21 -9.76 -9.33 -13.91
C LEU A 21 -8.36 -9.94 -14.06
N GLU A 22 -8.18 -11.18 -13.61
CA GLU A 22 -6.89 -11.86 -13.61
C GLU A 22 -6.31 -12.06 -15.03
N PRO A 23 -7.09 -12.50 -16.04
CA PRO A 23 -6.59 -12.67 -17.42
C PRO A 23 -6.14 -11.37 -18.09
N VAL A 24 -6.75 -10.24 -17.71
CA VAL A 24 -6.44 -8.90 -18.24
C VAL A 24 -5.49 -8.11 -17.35
N SER A 25 -4.92 -8.74 -16.31
CA SER A 25 -4.00 -8.07 -15.37
C SER A 25 -2.80 -7.40 -16.03
N LYS A 26 -2.34 -7.91 -17.18
CA LYS A 26 -1.30 -7.28 -18.00
C LYS A 26 -1.64 -5.88 -18.49
N GLU A 27 -2.91 -5.51 -18.58
CA GLU A 27 -3.36 -4.22 -19.11
C GLU A 27 -3.40 -3.13 -18.04
N TRP A 28 -3.68 -3.50 -16.79
CA TRP A 28 -3.88 -2.54 -15.71
C TRP A 28 -2.78 -2.57 -14.63
N VAL A 29 -2.10 -3.71 -14.40
CA VAL A 29 -1.02 -3.76 -13.40
C VAL A 29 0.12 -2.78 -13.73
N PRO A 30 0.60 -2.65 -14.98
CA PRO A 30 1.64 -1.67 -15.30
C PRO A 30 1.22 -0.23 -15.00
N LEU A 31 -0.07 0.10 -15.19
CA LEU A 31 -0.61 1.43 -14.87
C LEU A 31 -0.55 1.71 -13.37
N LEU A 32 -0.90 0.72 -12.55
CA LEU A 32 -0.79 0.82 -11.10
C LEU A 32 0.67 0.93 -10.66
N LEU A 33 1.58 0.10 -11.19
CA LEU A 33 3.01 0.19 -10.85
C LEU A 33 3.57 1.58 -11.18
N ALA A 34 3.26 2.12 -12.36
CA ALA A 34 3.65 3.47 -12.74
C ALA A 34 3.04 4.53 -11.81
N TYR A 35 1.76 4.37 -11.43
CA TYR A 35 1.08 5.25 -10.50
C TYR A 35 1.75 5.24 -9.11
N ALA A 36 2.03 4.07 -8.55
CA ALA A 36 2.65 3.93 -7.23
C ALA A 36 4.10 4.47 -7.19
N ALA A 37 4.83 4.37 -8.30
CA ALA A 37 6.18 4.92 -8.42
C ALA A 37 6.19 6.45 -8.55
N ALA A 38 5.15 7.03 -9.13
CA ALA A 38 5.04 8.47 -9.32
C ALA A 38 5.13 9.24 -7.98
N GLY A 39 4.34 8.88 -6.97
CA GLY A 39 4.34 9.62 -5.70
C GLY A 39 5.71 9.75 -5.03
N LYS A 40 6.60 8.76 -5.24
CA LYS A 40 7.96 8.76 -4.67
C LYS A 40 8.92 9.72 -5.36
N SER A 41 8.67 10.03 -6.63
CA SER A 41 9.55 10.88 -7.43
C SER A 41 9.35 12.37 -7.14
N GLY A 42 8.24 12.73 -6.48
CA GLY A 42 7.88 14.12 -6.17
C GLY A 42 8.24 14.58 -4.77
N ASP A 43 8.75 13.70 -3.91
CA ASP A 43 9.06 13.97 -2.50
C ASP A 43 10.55 14.21 -2.24
N SER A 44 11.40 14.08 -3.28
CA SER A 44 12.81 14.50 -3.22
C SER A 44 12.93 15.99 -3.57
N SER A 45 12.49 16.87 -2.67
CA SER A 45 12.89 18.28 -2.71
C SER A 45 14.28 18.45 -2.10
N THR A 46 15.31 17.96 -2.80
CA THR A 46 16.56 18.71 -2.88
C THR A 46 16.38 19.70 -4.02
N ASP A 47 16.05 20.94 -3.63
CA ASP A 47 16.17 22.13 -4.45
C ASP A 47 17.62 22.27 -4.92
N GLU A 48 17.93 21.89 -6.15
CA GLU A 48 18.92 22.55 -7.02
C GLU A 48 18.66 22.15 -8.49
N GLY A 49 18.40 23.16 -9.33
CA GLY A 49 18.94 23.25 -10.69
C GLY A 49 18.29 22.44 -11.82
N ASP A 50 17.45 23.13 -12.59
CA ASP A 50 17.32 23.09 -14.06
C ASP A 50 16.94 21.77 -14.79
N GLY A 51 16.12 21.91 -15.84
CA GLY A 51 16.04 20.89 -16.90
C GLY A 51 14.77 20.04 -16.96
N VAL A 52 13.69 20.63 -17.48
CA VAL A 52 12.82 20.07 -18.53
C VAL A 52 12.58 18.55 -18.48
N THR A 53 11.88 18.05 -17.47
CA THR A 53 10.88 17.00 -17.67
C THR A 53 9.65 17.36 -16.86
N SER A 54 8.58 17.80 -17.53
CA SER A 54 7.27 17.96 -16.89
C SER A 54 6.79 16.56 -16.50
N SER A 55 7.21 16.12 -15.32
CA SER A 55 6.73 14.91 -14.70
C SER A 55 5.22 15.05 -14.57
N VAL A 56 4.47 14.09 -15.11
CA VAL A 56 2.99 14.05 -15.13
C VAL A 56 2.38 14.26 -13.72
N ILE A 57 3.20 14.09 -12.70
CA ILE A 57 2.98 14.13 -11.26
C ILE A 57 2.79 15.56 -10.75
N SER A 58 3.45 16.55 -11.34
CA SER A 58 3.24 17.97 -11.01
C SER A 58 1.80 18.43 -11.26
N ARG A 59 0.98 17.62 -11.95
CA ARG A 59 -0.43 17.92 -12.29
C ARG A 59 -1.46 17.28 -11.36
N VAL A 60 -1.07 16.29 -10.55
CA VAL A 60 -1.96 15.68 -9.56
C VAL A 60 -1.49 16.13 -8.19
N GLY A 61 -2.15 17.13 -7.61
CA GLY A 61 -1.80 17.60 -6.27
C GLY A 61 -1.71 16.42 -5.27
N GLY A 62 -0.77 16.47 -4.32
CA GLY A 62 -0.45 15.34 -3.45
C GLY A 62 -1.67 14.68 -2.79
N LYS A 63 -2.69 15.47 -2.42
CA LYS A 63 -3.96 14.95 -1.90
C LYS A 63 -4.72 14.09 -2.93
N ALA A 64 -4.85 14.55 -4.17
CA ALA A 64 -5.51 13.81 -5.23
C ALA A 64 -4.75 12.52 -5.57
N TYR A 65 -3.42 12.57 -5.52
CA TYR A 65 -2.57 11.40 -5.69
C TYR A 65 -2.88 10.33 -4.63
N ARG A 66 -2.86 10.74 -3.36
CA ARG A 66 -3.12 9.84 -2.22
C ARG A 66 -4.52 9.24 -2.27
N THR A 67 -5.54 10.03 -2.63
CA THR A 67 -6.90 9.53 -2.80
C THR A 67 -6.95 8.42 -3.84
N VAL A 68 -6.41 8.64 -5.04
CA VAL A 68 -6.43 7.64 -6.11
C VAL A 68 -5.57 6.42 -5.74
N LEU A 69 -4.43 6.61 -5.08
CA LEU A 69 -3.58 5.52 -4.60
C LEU A 69 -4.33 4.64 -3.58
N GLN A 70 -5.05 5.24 -2.63
CA GLN A 70 -5.86 4.48 -1.67
C GLN A 70 -6.93 3.64 -2.38
N GLU A 71 -7.55 4.17 -3.44
CA GLU A 71 -8.54 3.44 -4.23
C GLU A 71 -7.91 2.26 -4.99
N TRP A 72 -6.70 2.43 -5.53
CA TRP A 72 -5.92 1.34 -6.11
C TRP A 72 -5.58 0.24 -5.10
N LEU A 73 -5.13 0.63 -3.91
CA LEU A 73 -4.79 -0.32 -2.83
C LEU A 73 -6.04 -1.05 -2.32
N ALA A 74 -7.16 -0.34 -2.18
CA ALA A 74 -8.45 -0.92 -1.83
C ALA A 74 -8.93 -1.91 -2.88
N PHE A 75 -8.85 -1.55 -4.17
CA PHE A 75 -9.15 -2.45 -5.28
C PHE A 75 -8.33 -3.75 -5.21
N LEU A 76 -7.00 -3.64 -5.08
CA LEU A 76 -6.12 -4.80 -4.98
C LEU A 76 -6.43 -5.68 -3.77
N SER A 77 -6.78 -5.07 -2.62
CA SER A 77 -7.13 -5.84 -1.42
C SER A 77 -8.35 -6.74 -1.62
N GLY A 78 -9.25 -6.37 -2.55
CA GLY A 78 -10.40 -7.19 -2.96
C GLY A 78 -10.07 -8.31 -3.96
N CYS A 79 -8.89 -8.30 -4.56
CA CYS A 79 -8.48 -9.32 -5.53
C CYS A 79 -8.07 -10.62 -4.83
N LYS A 80 -8.99 -11.59 -4.73
CA LYS A 80 -8.75 -12.92 -4.13
C LYS A 80 -7.57 -13.70 -4.74
N GLY A 81 -7.21 -13.39 -5.98
CA GLY A 81 -6.10 -13.97 -6.75
C GLY A 81 -4.88 -13.06 -6.88
N ALA A 82 -4.62 -12.12 -5.95
CA ALA A 82 -3.55 -11.13 -6.07
C ALA A 82 -2.15 -11.71 -6.43
N ARG A 83 -1.85 -12.94 -6.00
CA ARG A 83 -0.59 -13.65 -6.31
C ARG A 83 -0.50 -14.19 -7.75
N GLY A 84 -1.61 -14.35 -8.45
CA GLY A 84 -1.69 -14.79 -9.85
C GLY A 84 -1.70 -13.64 -10.86
N LEU A 85 -1.73 -12.39 -10.38
CA LEU A 85 -1.70 -11.21 -11.25
C LEU A 85 -0.37 -11.09 -12.00
N TYR A 86 -0.43 -10.48 -13.18
CA TYR A 86 0.76 -10.08 -13.93
C TYR A 86 1.70 -9.29 -13.02
N LYS A 87 2.98 -9.67 -12.97
CA LYS A 87 4.00 -9.03 -12.12
C LYS A 87 3.65 -8.96 -10.61
N ALA A 88 2.95 -9.97 -10.07
CA ALA A 88 2.55 -10.00 -8.66
C ALA A 88 3.68 -9.72 -7.65
N GLY A 89 4.91 -10.18 -7.92
CA GLY A 89 6.07 -9.88 -7.07
C GLY A 89 6.46 -8.40 -7.06
N GLU A 90 6.57 -7.77 -8.24
CA GLU A 90 6.82 -6.32 -8.35
C GLU A 90 5.67 -5.53 -7.70
N LEU A 91 4.43 -5.99 -7.86
CA LEU A 91 3.26 -5.37 -7.26
C LEU A 91 3.28 -5.44 -5.73
N GLN A 92 3.63 -6.60 -5.17
CA GLN A 92 3.77 -6.76 -3.73
C GLN A 92 4.85 -5.83 -3.16
N VAL A 93 6.00 -5.69 -3.83
CA VAL A 93 7.07 -4.77 -3.44
C VAL A 93 6.59 -3.32 -3.52
N ALA A 94 5.92 -2.94 -4.62
CA ALA A 94 5.38 -1.60 -4.79
C ALA A 94 4.38 -1.22 -3.68
N VAL A 95 3.47 -2.15 -3.34
CA VAL A 95 2.50 -2.00 -2.23
C VAL A 95 3.22 -1.90 -0.89
N ALA A 96 4.19 -2.77 -0.61
CA ALA A 96 4.95 -2.72 0.65
C ALA A 96 5.66 -1.39 0.83
N SER A 97 6.14 -0.81 -0.26
CA SER A 97 6.82 0.47 -0.28
C SER A 97 5.89 1.67 -0.04
N GLN A 98 4.56 1.49 -0.11
CA GLN A 98 3.58 2.51 0.30
C GLN A 98 3.30 2.48 1.81
N ALA A 99 3.76 1.46 2.54
CA ALA A 99 3.72 1.45 3.99
C ALA A 99 4.65 2.51 4.61
N ASP A 100 5.63 3.00 3.85
CA ASP A 100 6.55 4.10 4.22
C ASP A 100 5.90 5.50 4.11
N SER A 101 4.62 5.61 3.74
CA SER A 101 3.96 6.90 3.51
C SER A 101 3.66 7.63 4.82
N ASP A 102 3.91 8.94 4.90
CA ASP A 102 3.55 9.78 6.06
C ASP A 102 2.03 9.92 6.30
N GLU A 103 1.22 9.44 5.35
CA GLU A 103 -0.23 9.53 5.41
C GLU A 103 -0.87 8.23 5.91
N PRO A 104 -1.49 8.23 7.11
CA PRO A 104 -2.10 7.06 7.74
C PRO A 104 -3.05 6.26 6.85
N GLY A 105 -3.85 6.96 6.04
CA GLY A 105 -4.81 6.32 5.13
C GLY A 105 -4.12 5.48 4.05
N VAL A 106 -2.96 5.91 3.56
CA VAL A 106 -2.16 5.16 2.58
C VAL A 106 -1.47 3.97 3.25
N GLN A 107 -0.85 4.15 4.41
CA GLN A 107 -0.21 3.06 5.17
C GLN A 107 -1.23 1.94 5.48
N ALA A 108 -2.39 2.32 6.00
CA ALA A 108 -3.45 1.38 6.36
C ALA A 108 -4.02 0.64 5.13
N ALA A 109 -4.14 1.32 3.98
CA ALA A 109 -4.56 0.68 2.74
C ALA A 109 -3.51 -0.30 2.21
N ALA A 110 -2.22 0.05 2.30
CA ALA A 110 -1.11 -0.80 1.91
C ALA A 110 -1.04 -2.08 2.76
N LEU A 111 -1.19 -1.97 4.08
CA LEU A 111 -1.22 -3.13 4.98
C LEU A 111 -2.38 -4.08 4.68
N ARG A 112 -3.58 -3.56 4.44
CA ARG A 112 -4.74 -4.40 4.02
C ARG A 112 -4.46 -5.10 2.69
N CYS A 113 -3.84 -4.40 1.74
CA CYS A 113 -3.45 -4.97 0.47
C CYS A 113 -2.40 -6.09 0.63
N LEU A 114 -1.35 -5.89 1.43
CA LEU A 114 -0.36 -6.93 1.74
C LEU A 114 -0.98 -8.17 2.38
N ALA A 115 -2.01 -8.01 3.23
CA ALA A 115 -2.74 -9.14 3.79
C ALA A 115 -3.42 -9.98 2.70
N ALA A 116 -3.91 -9.36 1.62
CA ALA A 116 -4.50 -10.06 0.47
C ALA A 116 -3.47 -10.90 -0.31
N PHE A 117 -2.18 -10.55 -0.26
CA PHE A 117 -1.08 -11.39 -0.77
C PHE A 117 -0.81 -12.64 0.10
N LYS A 118 -1.62 -12.89 1.13
CA LYS A 118 -1.50 -14.02 2.07
C LYS A 118 -0.14 -14.07 2.79
N VAL A 119 0.37 -12.89 3.16
CA VAL A 119 1.51 -12.80 4.07
C VAL A 119 1.04 -13.31 5.44
N LYS A 120 1.29 -14.60 5.72
CA LYS A 120 0.73 -15.33 6.88
C LYS A 120 0.98 -14.60 8.21
N ALA A 121 2.19 -14.08 8.38
CA ALA A 121 2.58 -13.26 9.53
C ALA A 121 1.70 -12.01 9.68
N LEU A 122 1.46 -11.28 8.59
CA LEU A 122 0.64 -10.06 8.62
C LEU A 122 -0.81 -10.35 8.96
N GLY A 123 -1.39 -11.44 8.45
CA GLY A 123 -2.80 -11.78 8.72
C GLY A 123 -3.12 -11.92 10.21
N GLN A 124 -2.19 -12.46 11.02
CA GLN A 124 -2.39 -12.63 12.46
C GLN A 124 -2.23 -11.34 13.27
N HIS A 125 -1.57 -10.34 12.69
CA HIS A 125 -1.19 -9.11 13.39
C HIS A 125 -1.78 -7.86 12.72
N LEU A 126 -2.62 -8.01 11.69
CA LEU A 126 -3.11 -6.91 10.85
C LEU A 126 -3.82 -5.82 11.66
N GLU A 127 -4.73 -6.18 12.55
CA GLU A 127 -5.46 -5.21 13.37
C GLU A 127 -4.52 -4.37 14.25
N ARG A 128 -3.47 -4.98 14.79
CA ARG A 128 -2.46 -4.27 15.57
C ARG A 128 -1.60 -3.35 14.71
N MET A 129 -1.19 -3.84 13.54
CA MET A 129 -0.49 -3.03 12.54
C MET A 129 -1.33 -1.82 12.10
N LEU A 130 -2.65 -1.99 11.93
CA LEU A 130 -3.54 -0.88 11.57
C LEU A 130 -3.66 0.15 12.69
N ARG A 131 -3.65 -0.25 13.96
CA ARG A 131 -3.64 0.69 15.09
C ARG A 131 -2.32 1.46 15.22
N LEU A 132 -1.20 0.89 14.76
CA LEU A 132 0.06 1.64 14.65
C LEU A 132 -0.03 2.74 13.57
N THR A 133 -0.81 2.55 12.49
CA THR A 133 -0.96 3.61 11.48
C THR A 133 -1.83 4.79 11.93
N ASP A 134 -2.68 4.64 12.96
CA ASP A 134 -3.59 5.70 13.41
C ASP A 134 -2.97 6.48 14.58
N ASN A 135 -2.69 7.77 14.37
CA ASN A 135 -2.17 8.69 15.39
C ASN A 135 -2.96 8.72 16.69
N LYS A 136 -4.27 8.41 16.66
CA LYS A 136 -5.12 8.34 17.86
C LYS A 136 -4.80 7.13 18.73
N THR A 137 -4.40 6.01 18.12
CA THR A 137 -4.12 4.74 18.81
C THR A 137 -2.63 4.42 18.90
N LEU A 138 -1.78 5.11 18.13
CA LEU A 138 -0.34 4.84 18.00
C LEU A 138 0.36 4.75 19.35
N ARG A 139 0.20 5.75 20.21
CA ARG A 139 0.89 5.81 21.51
C ARG A 139 0.50 4.65 22.41
N GLU A 140 -0.79 4.32 22.46
CA GLU A 140 -1.33 3.25 23.29
C GLU A 140 -0.91 1.87 22.76
N GLU A 141 -0.97 1.69 21.44
CA GLU A 141 -0.53 0.46 20.80
C GLU A 141 0.98 0.26 20.98
N LEU A 142 1.81 1.28 20.79
CA LEU A 142 3.27 1.19 21.02
C LEU A 142 3.61 0.78 22.47
N ALA A 143 2.88 1.32 23.45
CA ALA A 143 3.12 0.99 24.85
C ALA A 143 2.69 -0.44 25.22
N SER A 144 1.73 -1.00 24.49
CA SER A 144 1.15 -2.33 24.77
C SER A 144 1.65 -3.41 23.82
N PHE A 145 2.32 -3.07 22.72
CA PHE A 145 2.74 -4.04 21.71
C PHE A 145 3.84 -4.96 22.27
N PRO A 146 3.60 -6.28 22.36
CA PRO A 146 4.55 -7.22 22.94
C PRO A 146 5.72 -7.52 21.98
N LEU A 147 6.71 -6.61 21.98
CA LEU A 147 7.92 -6.71 21.14
C LEU A 147 8.96 -7.68 21.69
N ALA A 148 8.93 -7.99 23.00
CA ALA A 148 9.91 -8.86 23.63
C ALA A 148 9.82 -10.31 23.11
N PRO A 149 10.95 -11.01 22.87
CA PRO A 149 10.93 -12.42 22.46
C PRO A 149 10.15 -13.28 23.46
N GLY A 150 9.16 -14.02 22.98
CA GLY A 150 8.38 -14.94 23.82
C GLY A 150 7.30 -14.27 24.70
N ALA A 151 7.05 -12.97 24.54
CA ALA A 151 5.94 -12.30 25.22
C ALA A 151 4.59 -12.91 24.80
N GLU A 152 3.66 -13.02 25.74
CA GLU A 152 2.29 -13.49 25.47
C GLU A 152 1.60 -12.53 24.49
N GLY A 153 1.00 -13.08 23.43
CA GLY A 153 0.46 -12.27 22.33
C GLY A 153 1.54 -11.59 21.45
N GLY A 154 2.83 -11.84 21.70
CA GLY A 154 4.00 -11.36 20.96
C GLY A 154 4.08 -11.83 19.51
N VAL A 155 4.94 -11.15 18.74
CA VAL A 155 5.29 -11.61 17.39
C VAL A 155 6.22 -12.82 17.51
N SER A 156 5.78 -13.97 16.98
CA SER A 156 6.59 -15.19 16.98
C SER A 156 7.88 -15.03 16.19
N GLY A 157 8.90 -15.82 16.53
CA GLY A 157 10.22 -15.77 15.86
C GLY A 157 10.13 -15.97 14.34
N GLU A 158 9.21 -16.82 13.87
CA GLU A 158 8.93 -17.06 12.45
C GLU A 158 8.34 -15.85 11.71
N HIS A 159 7.60 -14.98 12.41
CA HIS A 159 6.91 -13.83 11.83
C HIS A 159 7.76 -12.54 11.85
N ARG A 160 8.74 -12.47 12.76
CA ARG A 160 9.60 -11.29 12.95
C ARG A 160 10.32 -10.80 11.68
N PRO A 161 10.93 -11.66 10.84
CA PRO A 161 11.63 -11.20 9.63
C PRO A 161 10.72 -10.47 8.64
N VAL A 162 9.41 -10.72 8.70
CA VAL A 162 8.42 -10.10 7.83
C VAL A 162 7.78 -8.89 8.52
N LEU A 163 7.41 -9.01 9.80
CA LEU A 163 6.66 -7.97 10.51
C LEU A 163 7.52 -6.82 11.01
N LEU A 164 8.72 -7.07 11.55
CA LEU A 164 9.53 -5.99 12.09
C LEU A 164 9.91 -4.95 11.03
N PRO A 165 10.30 -5.33 9.80
CA PRO A 165 10.51 -4.35 8.73
C PRO A 165 9.25 -3.63 8.28
N LEU A 166 8.04 -4.15 8.54
CA LEU A 166 6.80 -3.41 8.27
C LEU A 166 6.45 -2.47 9.42
N MET A 167 6.68 -2.89 10.66
CA MET A 167 6.47 -2.07 11.85
C MET A 167 7.41 -0.87 11.88
N ALA A 168 8.65 -1.01 11.41
CA ALA A 168 9.60 0.10 11.33
C ALA A 168 9.24 1.17 10.28
N ARG A 169 8.29 0.87 9.38
CA ARG A 169 7.84 1.76 8.31
C ARG A 169 6.54 2.49 8.66
N VAL A 170 5.78 1.92 9.60
CA VAL A 170 4.50 2.44 10.09
C VAL A 170 4.76 3.36 11.27
#